data_AF-A0A2E9Y8L3-F1
#
_entry.id   AF-A0A2E9Y8L3-F1
#
_cell.length_a   1.000
_cell.length_b   1.000
_cell.length_c   1.000
_cell.angle_alpha   90.00
_cell.angle_beta   90.00
_cell.angle_gamma   90.00
#
_symmetry.space_group_name_H-M   'P 1'
#
loop_
_entity.id
_entity.type
_entity.pdbx_description
1 polymer ?
#
loop_
_entity_poly.entity_id
_entity_poly.type
_entity_poly.pdbx_seq_one_letter_code
_entity_poly.pdbx_strand_id
1 'polypeptide(L)'
;MTAIEEQILDCFPSGSYALSSLLRLVDIVEDRQVPTAAVECRVQPRLLINPDFVNCHANTPERLLMLVMHELHHVLLGHTTLFKTVTKTDNFVFDCVINALISRMFSHDEHLSFLTDFYSDKIFPECLLRPPTRWNGNVVKTLPPGIQALPKKQLAAVAEVYRSLY
;
A
#
# COMPACT_ATOMS: atom_id res chain seq x y z
N MET A 1 8.37 10.91 -21.76
CA MET A 1 8.18 10.22 -20.48
C MET A 1 8.33 11.27 -19.39
N THR A 2 7.49 11.25 -18.37
CA THR A 2 7.65 12.17 -17.23
C THR A 2 8.78 11.69 -16.31
N ALA A 3 9.31 12.57 -15.44
CA ALA A 3 10.38 12.19 -14.53
C ALA A 3 9.95 11.07 -13.57
N ILE A 4 8.69 11.07 -13.12
CA ILE A 4 8.15 10.00 -12.25
C ILE A 4 7.95 8.69 -13.01
N GLU A 5 7.56 8.73 -14.28
CA GLU A 5 7.38 7.52 -15.09
C GLU A 5 8.70 6.73 -15.23
N GLU A 6 9.81 7.42 -15.48
CA GLU A 6 11.14 6.80 -15.54
C GLU A 6 11.56 6.23 -14.18
N GLN A 7 11.36 6.99 -13.09
CA GLN A 7 11.64 6.50 -11.73
C GLN A 7 10.88 5.23 -11.39
N ILE A 8 9.60 5.16 -11.78
CA ILE A 8 8.76 3.97 -11.53
C ILE A 8 9.31 2.77 -12.28
N LEU A 9 9.72 2.94 -13.54
CA LEU A 9 10.31 1.85 -14.32
C LEU A 9 11.61 1.33 -13.68
N ASP A 10 12.43 2.22 -13.13
CA ASP A 10 13.70 1.89 -12.46
C ASP A 10 13.50 1.19 -11.12
N CYS A 11 12.34 1.33 -10.48
CA CYS A 11 12.03 0.66 -9.21
C CYS A 11 11.85 -0.86 -9.37
N PHE A 12 11.56 -1.35 -10.58
CA PHE A 12 11.25 -2.76 -10.78
C PHE A 12 12.49 -3.61 -11.03
N PRO A 13 12.62 -4.78 -10.37
CA PRO A 13 13.75 -5.68 -10.61
C PRO A 13 13.74 -6.12 -12.08
N SER A 14 14.91 -6.04 -12.71
CA SER A 14 15.14 -6.15 -14.16
C SER A 14 14.71 -7.49 -14.79
N GLY A 15 14.29 -8.47 -13.99
CA GLY A 15 13.77 -9.77 -14.41
C GLY A 15 12.23 -9.85 -14.52
N SER A 16 11.49 -8.81 -14.14
CA SER A 16 10.02 -8.83 -14.15
C SER A 16 9.43 -8.31 -15.46
N TYR A 17 9.60 -9.05 -16.55
CA TYR A 17 9.00 -8.73 -17.86
C TYR A 17 7.46 -8.61 -17.82
N ALA A 18 6.82 -9.27 -16.85
CA ALA A 18 5.39 -9.18 -16.63
C ALA A 18 4.98 -7.80 -16.10
N LEU A 19 5.77 -7.16 -15.23
CA LEU A 19 5.42 -5.84 -14.68
C LEU A 19 5.69 -4.70 -15.65
N SER A 20 6.75 -4.75 -16.44
CA SER A 20 6.94 -3.76 -17.53
C SER A 20 5.87 -3.85 -18.62
N SER A 21 5.20 -5.01 -18.74
CA SER A 21 4.02 -5.17 -19.60
C SER A 21 2.75 -4.66 -18.91
N LEU A 22 2.61 -4.84 -17.59
CA LEU A 22 1.51 -4.30 -16.80
C LEU A 22 1.51 -2.77 -16.76
N LEU A 23 2.68 -2.13 -16.60
CA LEU A 23 2.81 -0.67 -16.63
C LEU A 23 2.47 -0.09 -18.01
N ARG A 24 2.66 -0.86 -19.09
CA ARG A 24 2.18 -0.47 -20.43
C ARG A 24 0.66 -0.49 -20.57
N LEU A 25 -0.07 -1.10 -19.62
CA LEU A 25 -1.53 -1.12 -19.58
C LEU A 25 -2.10 0.02 -18.72
N VAL A 26 -1.26 0.76 -17.98
CA VAL A 26 -1.68 1.83 -17.07
C VAL A 26 -0.92 3.12 -17.40
N ASP A 27 -1.62 4.15 -17.84
CA ASP A 27 -1.00 5.45 -18.10
C ASP A 27 -0.60 6.11 -16.77
N ILE A 28 0.66 6.55 -16.63
CA ILE A 28 1.14 7.25 -15.43
C ILE A 28 0.99 8.77 -15.64
N VAL A 29 0.30 9.44 -14.73
CA VAL A 29 0.04 10.88 -14.82
C VAL A 29 0.37 11.56 -13.50
N GLU A 30 1.21 12.59 -13.55
CA GLU A 30 1.45 13.45 -12.41
C GLU A 30 0.22 14.34 -12.16
N ASP A 31 -0.37 14.26 -10.97
CA ASP A 31 -1.56 15.01 -10.61
C ASP A 31 -1.50 15.47 -9.15
N ARG A 32 -1.54 16.78 -8.94
CA ARG A 32 -1.51 17.42 -7.61
C ARG A 32 -2.90 17.56 -6.99
N GLN A 33 -3.96 17.22 -7.72
CA GLN A 33 -5.33 17.23 -7.20
C GLN A 33 -5.61 15.99 -6.34
N VAL A 34 -4.93 14.87 -6.59
CA VAL A 34 -4.96 13.72 -5.68
C VAL A 34 -4.00 13.96 -4.50
N PRO A 35 -4.37 13.56 -3.27
CA PRO A 35 -3.54 13.82 -2.10
C PRO A 35 -2.28 12.93 -2.03
N THR A 36 -2.33 11.74 -2.62
CA THR A 36 -1.26 10.72 -2.55
C THR A 36 -0.98 10.13 -3.94
N ALA A 37 -1.50 8.93 -4.22
CA ALA A 37 -1.65 8.37 -5.54
C ALA A 37 -3.08 7.80 -5.63
N ALA A 38 -3.55 7.58 -6.85
CA ALA A 38 -4.84 6.95 -7.08
C ALA A 38 -4.84 6.24 -8.42
N VAL A 39 -5.61 5.17 -8.53
CA VAL A 39 -5.87 4.52 -9.80
C VAL A 39 -7.30 4.73 -10.28
N GLU A 40 -7.46 5.10 -11.54
CA GLU A 40 -8.79 5.35 -12.12
C GLU A 40 -9.54 4.06 -12.46
N CYS A 41 -10.85 4.05 -12.18
CA CYS A 41 -11.75 2.95 -12.47
C CYS A 41 -12.31 3.01 -13.90
N ARG A 42 -11.47 2.77 -14.93
CA ARG A 42 -11.89 2.77 -16.34
C ARG A 42 -11.23 1.64 -17.13
N VAL A 43 -11.70 1.39 -18.36
CA VAL A 43 -11.24 0.28 -19.23
C VAL A 43 -9.72 0.28 -19.43
N GLN A 44 -9.12 1.47 -19.55
CA GLN A 44 -7.67 1.65 -19.52
C GLN A 44 -7.31 2.56 -18.33
N PRO A 45 -6.99 2.02 -17.15
CA PRO A 45 -6.78 2.81 -15.94
C PRO A 45 -5.60 3.77 -16.08
N ARG A 46 -5.69 4.91 -15.39
CA ARG A 46 -4.56 5.82 -15.15
C ARG A 46 -4.09 5.70 -13.71
N LEU A 47 -2.79 5.70 -13.51
CA LEU A 47 -2.16 5.88 -12.21
C LEU A 47 -1.85 7.37 -12.03
N LEU A 48 -2.66 8.04 -11.24
CA LEU A 48 -2.48 9.44 -10.85
C LEU A 48 -1.52 9.49 -9.66
N ILE A 49 -0.46 10.28 -9.74
CA ILE A 49 0.58 10.35 -8.70
C ILE A 49 0.83 11.80 -8.33
N ASN A 50 0.73 12.11 -7.03
CA ASN A 50 1.11 13.42 -6.53
C ASN A 50 2.64 13.49 -6.32
N PRO A 51 3.37 14.30 -7.10
CA PRO A 51 4.82 14.41 -6.96
C PRO A 51 5.26 14.96 -5.58
N ASP A 52 4.45 15.79 -4.93
CA ASP A 52 4.79 16.30 -3.58
C ASP A 52 4.74 15.18 -2.55
N PHE A 53 3.72 14.31 -2.67
CA PHE A 53 3.61 13.14 -1.80
C PHE A 53 4.80 12.20 -2.00
N VAL A 54 5.18 11.93 -3.25
CA VAL A 54 6.35 11.10 -3.56
C VAL A 54 7.61 11.69 -2.95
N ASN A 55 7.85 12.99 -3.14
CA ASN A 55 9.04 13.65 -2.60
C ASN A 55 9.11 13.65 -1.06
N CYS A 56 7.97 13.66 -0.37
CA CYS A 56 7.90 13.66 1.09
C CYS A 56 7.91 12.25 1.70
N HIS A 57 7.25 11.28 1.07
CA HIS A 57 6.93 9.99 1.68
C HIS A 57 7.46 8.77 0.90
N ALA A 58 7.56 8.88 -0.43
CA ALA A 58 7.99 7.79 -1.31
C ALA A 58 9.25 8.15 -2.12
N ASN A 59 10.20 8.81 -1.47
CA ASN A 59 11.34 9.49 -2.09
C ASN A 59 12.55 8.58 -2.38
N THR A 60 12.40 7.26 -2.23
CA THR A 60 13.39 6.26 -2.64
C THR A 60 12.73 5.26 -3.58
N PRO A 61 13.49 4.55 -4.42
CA PRO A 61 12.93 3.54 -5.32
C PRO A 61 12.09 2.48 -4.59
N GLU A 62 12.54 2.02 -3.43
CA GLU A 62 11.87 0.97 -2.64
C GLU A 62 10.54 1.47 -2.07
N ARG A 63 10.47 2.73 -1.63
CA ARG A 63 9.23 3.34 -1.13
C ARG A 63 8.27 3.67 -2.28
N LEU A 64 8.78 4.16 -3.41
CA LEU A 64 7.97 4.41 -4.60
C LEU A 64 7.39 3.11 -5.16
N LEU A 65 8.18 2.03 -5.16
CA LEU A 65 7.71 0.70 -5.51
C LEU A 65 6.52 0.27 -4.65
N MET A 66 6.60 0.48 -3.33
CA MET A 66 5.49 0.15 -2.42
C MET A 66 4.22 0.95 -2.73
N LEU A 67 4.34 2.26 -2.99
CA LEU A 67 3.22 3.11 -3.39
C LEU A 67 2.58 2.62 -4.70
N VAL A 68 3.39 2.39 -5.74
CA VAL A 68 2.90 1.93 -7.04
C VAL A 68 2.25 0.56 -6.93
N MET A 69 2.87 -0.36 -6.19
CA MET A 69 2.33 -1.71 -5.99
C MET A 69 1.02 -1.69 -5.20
N HIS A 70 0.85 -0.77 -4.25
CA HIS A 70 -0.42 -0.56 -3.56
C HIS A 70 -1.53 -0.22 -4.56
N GLU A 71 -1.33 0.82 -5.37
CA GLU A 71 -2.33 1.28 -6.34
C GLU A 71 -2.62 0.23 -7.43
N LEU A 72 -1.59 -0.47 -7.92
CA LEU A 72 -1.78 -1.55 -8.90
C LEU A 72 -2.62 -2.70 -8.33
N HIS A 73 -2.48 -3.02 -7.05
CA HIS A 73 -3.28 -4.08 -6.43
C HIS A 73 -4.75 -3.67 -6.25
N HIS A 74 -5.08 -2.38 -6.15
CA HIS A 74 -6.47 -1.92 -6.23
C HIS A 74 -7.13 -2.27 -7.57
N VAL A 75 -6.36 -2.24 -8.66
CA VAL A 75 -6.83 -2.71 -9.98
C VAL A 75 -6.92 -4.23 -10.03
N LEU A 76 -5.86 -4.94 -9.63
CA LEU A 76 -5.75 -6.39 -9.78
C LEU A 76 -6.78 -7.15 -8.93
N LEU A 77 -7.08 -6.67 -7.72
CA LEU A 77 -8.10 -7.26 -6.86
C LEU A 77 -9.53 -6.84 -7.26
N GLY A 78 -9.66 -6.04 -8.33
CA GLY A 78 -10.93 -5.64 -8.90
C GLY A 78 -11.73 -4.67 -8.03
N HIS A 79 -11.10 -3.99 -7.06
CA HIS A 79 -11.81 -3.03 -6.20
C HIS A 79 -12.39 -1.86 -6.99
N THR A 80 -11.80 -1.57 -8.14
CA THR A 80 -12.22 -0.52 -9.07
C THR A 80 -13.35 -0.96 -10.02
N THR A 81 -13.71 -2.25 -10.08
CA THR A 81 -14.68 -2.78 -11.06
C THR A 81 -15.74 -3.71 -10.48
N LEU A 82 -15.46 -4.43 -9.38
CA LEU A 82 -16.35 -5.45 -8.79
C LEU A 82 -17.40 -4.86 -7.84
N PHE A 83 -17.18 -3.68 -7.27
CA PHE A 83 -18.06 -3.08 -6.28
C PHE A 83 -18.69 -1.79 -6.81
N LYS A 84 -20.02 -1.83 -7.01
CA LYS A 84 -20.82 -0.70 -7.53
C LYS A 84 -20.81 0.53 -6.60
N THR A 85 -20.43 0.35 -5.34
CA THR A 85 -20.30 1.41 -4.33
C THR A 85 -19.28 0.96 -3.30
N VAL A 86 -18.06 1.52 -3.35
CA VAL A 86 -17.04 1.25 -2.33
C VAL A 86 -17.21 2.26 -1.22
N THR A 87 -17.53 1.80 0.00
CA THR A 87 -17.61 2.69 1.16
C THR A 87 -16.21 3.04 1.67
N LYS A 88 -16.10 4.06 2.54
CA LYS A 88 -14.83 4.37 3.22
C LYS A 88 -14.30 3.19 4.04
N THR A 89 -15.21 2.39 4.60
CA THR A 89 -14.85 1.19 5.37
C THR A 89 -14.33 0.09 4.44
N ASP A 90 -14.94 -0.11 3.28
CA ASP A 90 -14.46 -1.08 2.30
C ASP A 90 -13.07 -0.70 1.80
N ASN A 91 -12.86 0.57 1.43
CA ASN A 91 -11.53 1.09 1.07
C ASN A 91 -10.50 0.80 2.16
N PHE A 92 -10.82 1.10 3.41
CA PHE A 92 -9.92 0.83 4.53
C PHE A 92 -9.57 -0.65 4.69
N VAL A 93 -10.55 -1.55 4.57
CA VAL A 93 -10.32 -3.00 4.65
C VAL A 93 -9.43 -3.47 3.51
N PHE A 94 -9.68 -2.96 2.31
CA PHE A 94 -8.88 -3.26 1.13
C PHE A 94 -7.45 -2.76 1.24
N ASP A 95 -7.25 -1.55 1.74
CA ASP A 95 -5.92 -1.01 2.01
C ASP A 95 -5.16 -1.88 3.01
N CYS A 96 -5.84 -2.38 4.06
CA CYS A 96 -5.22 -3.32 5.01
C CYS A 96 -4.73 -4.60 4.29
N VAL A 97 -5.57 -5.19 3.44
CA VAL A 97 -5.25 -6.43 2.70
C VAL A 97 -4.12 -6.17 1.70
N ILE A 98 -4.19 -5.09 0.94
CA ILE A 98 -3.16 -4.72 -0.04
C ILE A 98 -1.83 -4.44 0.65
N ASN A 99 -1.83 -3.63 1.71
CA ASN A 99 -0.63 -3.33 2.49
C ASN A 99 -0.02 -4.61 3.07
N ALA A 100 -0.84 -5.54 3.55
CA ALA A 100 -0.40 -6.85 4.00
C ALA A 100 0.20 -7.72 2.89
N LEU A 101 -0.37 -7.70 1.69
CA LEU A 101 0.15 -8.43 0.53
C LEU A 101 1.50 -7.87 0.09
N ILE A 102 1.59 -6.56 -0.16
CA ILE A 102 2.85 -5.94 -0.62
C ILE A 102 3.94 -6.01 0.45
N SER A 103 3.59 -5.95 1.74
CA SER A 103 4.58 -6.11 2.82
C SER A 103 5.18 -7.53 2.83
N ARG A 104 4.41 -8.56 2.47
CA ARG A 104 4.94 -9.94 2.32
C ARG A 104 5.79 -10.10 1.07
N MET A 105 5.41 -9.44 -0.02
CA MET A 105 6.19 -9.43 -1.26
C MET A 105 7.54 -8.73 -1.07
N PHE A 106 7.56 -7.66 -0.27
CA PHE A 106 8.72 -6.80 -0.05
C PHE A 106 9.00 -6.63 1.46
N SER A 107 9.47 -7.69 2.11
CA SER A 107 9.66 -7.72 3.57
C SER A 107 10.93 -7.04 4.09
N HIS A 108 11.69 -6.36 3.21
CA HIS A 108 12.90 -5.63 3.60
C HIS A 108 12.54 -4.27 4.21
N ASP A 109 13.29 -3.84 5.23
CA ASP A 109 12.99 -2.64 6.02
C ASP A 109 12.91 -1.36 5.15
N GLU A 110 13.77 -1.25 4.14
CA GLU A 110 13.75 -0.14 3.17
C GLU A 110 12.39 0.04 2.46
N HIS A 111 11.71 -1.06 2.13
CA HIS A 111 10.37 -1.05 1.54
C HIS A 111 9.31 -0.78 2.61
N LEU A 112 9.34 -1.55 3.71
CA LEU A 112 8.35 -1.45 4.77
C LEU A 112 8.33 -0.07 5.45
N SER A 113 9.48 0.63 5.44
CA SER A 113 9.63 1.97 5.99
C SER A 113 8.62 2.97 5.39
N PHE A 114 8.18 2.78 4.15
CA PHE A 114 7.10 3.56 3.56
C PHE A 114 5.82 3.52 4.42
N LEU A 115 5.34 2.33 4.75
CA LEU A 115 4.12 2.14 5.53
C LEU A 115 4.32 2.45 7.02
N THR A 116 5.49 2.09 7.57
CA THR A 116 5.75 2.29 9.00
C THR A 116 6.06 3.73 9.38
N ASP A 117 6.53 4.55 8.45
CA ASP A 117 6.72 5.98 8.69
C ASP A 117 5.44 6.77 8.41
N PHE A 118 4.60 6.29 7.47
CA PHE A 118 3.37 6.96 7.09
C PHE A 118 2.20 6.71 8.05
N TYR A 119 1.97 5.46 8.47
CA TYR A 119 0.86 5.11 9.36
C TYR A 119 1.29 4.99 10.82
N SER A 120 0.44 5.44 11.74
CA SER A 120 0.69 5.33 13.19
C SER A 120 0.48 3.91 13.72
N ASP A 121 1.41 3.39 14.53
CA ASP A 121 1.21 2.14 15.29
C ASP A 121 0.42 2.35 16.61
N LYS A 122 0.17 3.62 16.97
CA LYS A 122 -0.47 4.00 18.24
C LYS A 122 -1.97 4.28 18.11
N ILE A 123 -2.45 4.50 16.88
CA ILE A 123 -3.82 4.93 16.63
C ILE A 123 -4.60 3.77 16.02
N PHE A 124 -5.70 3.36 16.66
CA PHE A 124 -6.65 2.43 16.07
C PHE A 124 -7.74 3.20 15.30
N PRO A 125 -8.14 2.78 14.08
CA PRO A 125 -7.74 1.55 13.39
C PRO A 125 -6.52 1.69 12.48
N GLU A 126 -5.93 2.87 12.36
CA GLU A 126 -4.81 3.18 11.45
C GLU A 126 -3.63 2.20 11.57
N CYS A 127 -3.34 1.70 12.78
CA CYS A 127 -2.30 0.72 13.02
C CYS A 127 -2.49 -0.63 12.29
N LEU A 128 -3.66 -0.89 11.71
CA LEU A 128 -3.93 -2.07 10.86
C LEU A 128 -3.37 -1.91 9.44
N LEU A 129 -3.06 -0.68 9.00
CA LEU A 129 -2.58 -0.38 7.64
C LEU A 129 -1.07 -0.59 7.46
N ARG A 130 -0.36 -1.03 8.50
CA ARG A 130 1.08 -1.21 8.47
C ARG A 130 1.52 -2.46 9.22
N PRO A 131 2.64 -3.09 8.82
CA PRO A 131 3.26 -4.14 9.62
C PRO A 131 3.85 -3.59 10.93
N PRO A 132 4.18 -4.47 11.89
CA PRO A 132 4.96 -4.08 13.05
C PRO A 132 6.30 -3.47 12.66
N THR A 133 6.83 -2.58 13.50
CA THR A 133 8.20 -2.08 13.35
C THR A 133 9.19 -3.25 13.36
N ARG A 134 10.10 -3.29 12.36
CA ARG A 134 11.08 -4.38 12.14
C ARG A 134 10.45 -5.75 11.90
N TRP A 135 9.24 -5.80 11.34
CA TRP A 135 8.65 -7.04 10.88
C TRP A 135 9.48 -7.64 9.75
N ASN A 136 9.70 -8.96 9.79
CA ASN A 136 10.60 -9.66 8.88
C ASN A 136 9.86 -10.66 7.98
N GLY A 137 8.56 -10.45 7.76
CA GLY A 137 7.71 -11.36 6.98
C GLY A 137 7.23 -12.61 7.74
N ASN A 138 7.58 -12.77 9.01
CA ASN A 138 7.16 -13.90 9.84
C ASN A 138 6.17 -13.46 10.94
N VAL A 139 5.74 -14.40 11.79
CA VAL A 139 4.73 -14.19 12.82
C VAL A 139 4.95 -12.92 13.66
N VAL A 140 3.88 -12.12 13.79
CA VAL A 140 3.82 -10.97 14.71
C VAL A 140 4.01 -11.42 16.16
N LYS A 141 5.13 -10.98 16.77
CA LYS A 141 5.42 -11.22 18.19
C LYS A 141 4.74 -10.20 19.12
N THR A 142 4.70 -8.95 18.70
CA THR A 142 4.19 -7.83 19.50
C THR A 142 3.12 -7.08 18.72
N LEU A 143 1.96 -6.90 19.34
CA LEU A 143 0.87 -6.12 18.74
C LEU A 143 1.18 -4.61 18.81
N PRO A 144 0.73 -3.80 17.84
CA PRO A 144 0.81 -2.34 17.91
C PRO A 144 0.16 -1.77 19.18
N PRO A 145 0.71 -0.69 19.77
CA PRO A 145 0.11 -0.03 20.93
C PRO A 145 -1.37 0.35 20.73
N GLY A 146 -1.77 0.76 19.52
CA GLY A 146 -3.17 1.08 19.20
C GLY A 146 -4.12 -0.11 19.39
N ILE A 147 -3.67 -1.33 19.08
CA ILE A 147 -4.44 -2.56 19.32
C ILE A 147 -4.43 -2.92 20.80
N GLN A 148 -3.27 -2.82 21.47
CA GLN A 148 -3.14 -3.17 22.89
C GLN A 148 -4.03 -2.32 23.80
N ALA A 149 -4.31 -1.07 23.41
CA ALA A 149 -5.18 -0.15 24.15
C ALA A 149 -6.68 -0.48 24.04
N LEU A 150 -7.09 -1.43 23.20
CA LEU A 150 -8.50 -1.78 23.01
C LEU A 150 -9.09 -2.52 24.23
N PRO A 151 -10.42 -2.41 24.45
CA PRO A 151 -11.11 -3.21 25.45
C PRO A 151 -10.92 -4.71 25.21
N LYS A 152 -10.77 -5.50 26.28
CA LYS A 152 -10.51 -6.96 26.19
C LYS A 152 -11.44 -7.72 25.23
N LYS A 153 -12.71 -7.32 25.13
CA LYS A 153 -13.71 -7.94 24.24
C LYS A 153 -13.37 -7.79 22.75
N GLN A 154 -12.75 -6.67 22.36
CA GLN A 154 -12.37 -6.39 20.97
C GLN A 154 -10.92 -6.80 20.67
N LEU A 155 -10.05 -6.68 21.67
CA LEU A 155 -8.61 -6.97 21.57
C LEU A 155 -8.33 -8.33 20.92
N ALA A 156 -9.02 -9.40 21.35
CA ALA A 156 -8.76 -10.74 20.86
C ALA A 156 -9.04 -10.88 19.35
N ALA A 157 -10.21 -10.42 18.90
CA ALA A 157 -10.61 -10.48 17.50
C ALA A 157 -9.72 -9.60 16.60
N VAL A 158 -9.42 -8.37 17.03
CA VAL A 158 -8.55 -7.47 16.28
C VAL A 158 -7.11 -8.00 16.21
N ALA A 159 -6.62 -8.59 17.30
CA ALA A 159 -5.29 -9.21 17.32
C ALA A 159 -5.20 -10.42 16.39
N GLU A 160 -6.27 -11.21 16.26
CA GLU A 160 -6.33 -12.32 15.30
C GLU A 160 -6.25 -11.80 13.87
N VAL A 161 -7.09 -10.82 13.51
CA VAL A 161 -7.07 -10.18 12.18
C VAL A 161 -5.69 -9.61 11.87
N TYR A 162 -5.08 -8.87 12.81
CA TYR A 162 -3.78 -8.28 12.60
C TYR A 162 -2.68 -9.32 12.35
N ARG A 163 -2.72 -10.47 13.04
CA ARG A 163 -1.79 -11.59 12.79
C ARG A 163 -2.07 -12.34 11.49
N SER A 164 -3.29 -12.28 10.96
CA SER A 164 -3.58 -12.76 9.62
C SER A 164 -3.02 -11.80 8.56
N LEU A 165 -2.99 -10.50 8.85
CA LEU A 165 -2.41 -9.48 7.98
C LEU A 165 -0.87 -9.48 7.99
N TYR A 166 -0.20 -9.81 9.10
CA TYR A 166 1.26 -9.81 9.23
C TYR A 166 1.75 -10.95 10.13
#